data_AF-A0A1J4JX46-F1
#
_entry.id   AF-A0A1J4JX46-F1
#
_cell.length_a   1.000
_cell.length_b   1.000
_cell.length_c   1.000
_cell.angle_alpha   90.00
_cell.angle_beta   90.00
_cell.angle_gamma   90.00
#
_symmetry.space_group_name_H-M   'P 1'
#
loop_
_entity.id
_entity.type
_entity.pdbx_description
1 polymer ?
#
loop_
_entity_poly.entity_id
_entity_poly.type
_entity_poly.pdbx_seq_one_letter_code
_entity_poly.pdbx_strand_id
1 'polypeptide(L)'
;MSNDLALNPDVIASLPAGIKVILGRKSSRDPESRFTSKLHILLSFVSENPGREDDLGVAWVTEDEFKLNKRILAAVMGIKLNTLNVNLKDLHFQQQQHNKDGWTRWRKVGFTRSQISDSQQIPQSRKKIMRETATFNLPFSLGPLVDSFFQEFQRTCVHTWKELTGLNTNRSFTSSSFLQHAAAKFKIPEQNEKQALNIIKSIIAPHHVELINFEMFARFMAMFGPPQTVMQKITSLLESSEREKPEPWLLFSKPESMPQNYGMFDENEQNCLFIKMYGTEIKVWNIPLINSNEGDYIMDEDGRLFSSWDTYFKHHPLPKPSNKQLLIIDS
;
A
#
# COMPACT_ATOMS: atom_id res chain seq x y z
N MET A 1 -39.77 27.95 20.91
CA MET A 1 -38.79 29.01 20.62
C MET A 1 -37.72 28.42 19.73
N SER A 2 -37.91 28.54 18.42
CA SER A 2 -37.03 27.97 17.40
C SER A 2 -35.91 28.95 17.13
N ASN A 3 -34.79 28.80 17.83
CA ASN A 3 -33.53 29.33 17.32
C ASN A 3 -33.07 28.37 16.22
N ASP A 4 -33.48 28.68 14.98
CA ASP A 4 -32.76 28.27 13.80
C ASP A 4 -31.34 28.83 13.94
N LEU A 5 -30.43 27.98 14.41
CA LEU A 5 -29.01 28.22 14.27
C LEU A 5 -28.75 28.14 12.76
N ALA A 6 -28.95 29.28 12.09
CA ALA A 6 -28.51 29.49 10.74
C ALA A 6 -27.05 29.04 10.69
N LEU A 7 -26.76 28.10 9.79
CA LEU A 7 -25.42 27.70 9.41
C LEU A 7 -24.58 28.98 9.30
N ASN A 8 -23.56 29.13 10.16
CA ASN A 8 -22.62 30.22 9.95
C ASN A 8 -21.84 29.86 8.68
N PRO A 9 -22.11 30.51 7.52
CA PRO A 9 -21.53 30.12 6.24
C PRO A 9 -20.01 30.20 6.28
N ASP A 10 -19.49 31.07 7.16
CA ASP A 10 -18.08 31.30 7.42
C ASP A 10 -17.39 30.08 8.03
N VAL A 11 -18.11 29.28 8.82
CA VAL A 11 -17.56 28.04 9.42
C VAL A 11 -17.30 27.01 8.33
N ILE A 12 -18.27 26.76 7.45
CA ILE A 12 -18.07 25.85 6.32
C ILE A 12 -17.03 26.44 5.37
N ALA A 13 -17.07 27.74 5.07
CA ALA A 13 -16.08 28.42 4.23
C ALA A 13 -14.65 28.37 4.80
N SER A 14 -14.49 28.23 6.12
CA SER A 14 -13.17 28.09 6.76
C SER A 14 -12.58 26.68 6.70
N LEU A 15 -13.38 25.66 6.33
CA LEU A 15 -12.87 24.30 6.21
C LEU A 15 -11.92 24.15 5.00
N PRO A 16 -10.89 23.29 5.08
CA PRO A 16 -10.05 22.92 3.94
C PRO A 16 -10.90 22.41 2.76
N ALA A 17 -10.46 22.72 1.53
CA ALA A 17 -11.19 22.36 0.31
C ALA A 17 -11.50 20.86 0.21
N GLY A 18 -10.56 20.00 0.64
CA GLY A 18 -10.76 18.54 0.66
C GLY A 18 -11.91 18.08 1.56
N ILE A 19 -12.05 18.66 2.77
CA ILE A 19 -13.12 18.31 3.72
C ILE A 19 -14.47 18.76 3.18
N LYS A 20 -14.55 19.97 2.60
CA LYS A 20 -15.79 20.48 1.98
C LYS A 20 -16.30 19.56 0.87
N VAL A 21 -15.39 19.10 0.01
CA VAL A 21 -15.73 18.19 -1.10
C VAL A 21 -16.29 16.87 -0.56
N ILE A 22 -15.65 16.28 0.46
CA ILE A 22 -16.09 15.00 1.03
C ILE A 22 -17.44 15.14 1.74
N LEU A 23 -17.62 16.20 2.55
CA LEU A 23 -18.89 16.44 3.25
C LEU A 23 -20.05 16.67 2.27
N GLY A 24 -19.80 17.40 1.17
CA GLY A 24 -20.80 17.70 0.14
C GLY A 24 -21.18 16.51 -0.76
N ARG A 25 -20.39 15.43 -0.81
CA ARG A 25 -20.74 14.22 -1.58
C ARG A 25 -21.91 13.48 -0.94
N LYS A 26 -22.84 12.95 -1.73
CA LYS A 26 -23.86 12.01 -1.19
C LYS A 26 -23.18 10.73 -0.73
N SER A 27 -23.61 10.16 0.39
CA SER A 27 -23.10 8.87 0.86
C SER A 27 -23.47 7.76 -0.13
N SER A 28 -22.50 6.94 -0.51
CA SER A 28 -22.63 5.88 -1.50
C SER A 28 -21.92 4.60 -1.05
N ARG A 29 -21.69 3.66 -1.97
CA ARG A 29 -20.91 2.45 -1.69
C ARG A 29 -19.43 2.75 -1.43
N ASP A 30 -18.92 3.88 -1.94
CA ASP A 30 -17.57 4.40 -1.67
C ASP A 30 -17.36 4.64 -0.16
N PRO A 31 -16.38 3.96 0.48
CA PRO A 31 -16.07 4.10 1.90
C PRO A 31 -15.85 5.54 2.37
N GLU A 32 -15.19 6.40 1.59
CA GLU A 32 -14.88 7.78 2.00
C GLU A 32 -16.13 8.67 2.07
N SER A 33 -17.14 8.36 1.25
CA SER A 33 -18.42 9.08 1.22
C SER A 33 -19.37 8.68 2.37
N ARG A 34 -19.08 7.62 3.14
CA ARG A 34 -19.96 7.10 4.19
C ARG A 34 -19.99 8.00 5.42
N PHE A 35 -21.09 7.92 6.18
CA PHE A 35 -21.29 8.71 7.40
C PHE A 35 -20.15 8.56 8.41
N THR A 36 -19.72 7.31 8.69
CA THR A 36 -18.62 7.01 9.61
C THR A 36 -17.35 7.76 9.24
N SER A 37 -17.02 7.78 7.95
CA SER A 37 -15.79 8.37 7.44
C SER A 37 -15.82 9.89 7.50
N LYS A 38 -16.94 10.49 7.11
CA LYS A 38 -17.19 11.92 7.26
C LYS A 38 -17.10 12.39 8.71
N LEU A 39 -17.66 11.61 9.64
CA LEU A 39 -17.60 11.91 11.06
C LEU A 39 -16.17 11.84 11.58
N HIS A 40 -15.40 10.84 11.15
CA HIS A 40 -14.01 10.68 11.54
C HIS A 40 -13.11 11.80 11.01
N ILE A 41 -13.32 12.22 9.76
CA ILE A 41 -12.59 13.37 9.16
C ILE A 41 -12.83 14.64 9.99
N LEU A 42 -14.07 14.93 10.38
CA LEU A 42 -14.39 16.09 11.21
C LEU A 42 -13.73 16.01 12.60
N LEU A 43 -13.78 14.85 13.23
CA LEU A 43 -13.13 14.57 14.50
C LEU A 43 -11.60 14.74 14.45
N SER A 44 -10.98 14.32 13.35
CA SER A 44 -9.55 14.47 13.10
C SER A 44 -9.18 15.93 12.85
N PHE A 45 -9.97 16.65 12.06
CA PHE A 45 -9.77 18.08 11.81
C PHE A 45 -9.83 18.92 13.09
N VAL A 46 -10.81 18.67 13.97
CA VAL A 46 -10.92 19.36 15.26
C VAL A 46 -9.77 18.99 16.20
N SER A 47 -9.22 17.78 16.10
CA SER A 47 -8.04 17.39 16.88
C SER A 47 -6.81 18.26 16.60
N GLU A 48 -6.65 18.67 15.34
CA GLU A 48 -5.57 19.56 14.89
C GLU A 48 -5.93 21.03 15.11
N ASN A 49 -7.22 21.35 15.27
CA ASN A 49 -7.74 22.71 15.43
C ASN A 49 -8.74 22.78 16.62
N PRO A 50 -8.26 22.68 17.88
CA PRO A 50 -9.15 22.56 19.04
C PRO A 50 -10.16 23.71 19.18
N GLY A 51 -9.79 24.93 18.78
CA GLY A 51 -10.68 26.09 18.81
C GLY A 51 -11.90 26.02 17.87
N ARG A 52 -12.04 24.95 17.07
CA ARG A 52 -13.18 24.70 16.17
C ARG A 52 -14.18 23.68 16.71
N GLU A 53 -13.99 23.19 17.94
CA GLU A 53 -14.85 22.14 18.52
C GLU A 53 -16.31 22.59 18.66
N ASP A 54 -16.55 23.81 19.12
CA ASP A 54 -17.89 24.37 19.27
C ASP A 54 -18.51 24.74 17.91
N ASP A 55 -17.70 25.22 16.97
CA ASP A 55 -18.12 25.57 15.61
C ASP A 55 -18.63 24.35 14.83
N LEU A 56 -17.96 23.19 15.00
CA LEU A 56 -18.25 21.96 14.26
C LEU A 56 -19.09 20.97 15.07
N GLY A 57 -19.24 21.20 16.38
CA GLY A 57 -20.07 20.38 17.26
C GLY A 57 -19.54 18.97 17.45
N VAL A 58 -18.23 18.76 17.39
CA VAL A 58 -17.62 17.43 17.42
C VAL A 58 -16.19 17.50 17.96
N ALA A 59 -15.82 16.61 18.88
CA ALA A 59 -14.44 16.48 19.36
C ALA A 59 -14.21 15.13 20.04
N TRP A 60 -12.96 14.66 20.02
CA TRP A 60 -12.54 13.53 20.86
C TRP A 60 -12.47 13.94 22.33
N VAL A 61 -12.95 13.06 23.21
CA VAL A 61 -12.80 13.17 24.67
C VAL A 61 -11.62 12.30 25.12
N THR A 62 -11.53 11.09 24.57
CA THR A 62 -10.42 10.14 24.73
C THR A 62 -10.07 9.53 23.38
N GLU A 63 -9.20 8.52 23.37
CA GLU A 63 -8.86 7.76 22.16
C GLU A 63 -10.07 7.04 21.52
N ASP A 64 -11.06 6.64 22.33
CA ASP A 64 -12.19 5.81 21.89
C ASP A 64 -13.56 6.41 22.25
N GLU A 65 -13.60 7.60 22.84
CA GLU A 65 -14.81 8.33 23.20
C GLU A 65 -14.78 9.73 22.58
N PHE A 66 -15.90 10.14 21.99
CA PHE A 66 -16.06 11.47 21.41
C PHE A 66 -17.37 12.11 21.85
N LYS A 67 -17.39 13.44 21.86
CA LYS A 67 -18.58 14.24 22.18
C LYS A 67 -19.14 14.87 20.91
N LEU A 68 -20.48 14.89 20.81
CA LEU A 68 -21.24 15.48 19.72
C LEU A 68 -22.25 16.50 20.22
N ASN A 69 -22.23 17.68 19.63
CA ASN A 69 -23.38 18.58 19.58
C ASN A 69 -24.18 18.25 18.31
N LYS A 70 -25.16 17.36 18.46
CA LYS A 70 -25.90 16.78 17.32
C LYS A 70 -26.61 17.81 16.44
N ARG A 71 -27.02 18.96 17.01
CA ARG A 71 -27.67 20.03 16.24
C ARG A 71 -26.68 20.72 15.30
N ILE A 72 -25.51 21.08 15.82
CA ILE A 72 -24.45 21.74 15.06
C ILE A 72 -23.89 20.77 14.01
N LEU A 73 -23.55 19.55 14.41
CA LEU A 73 -23.01 18.54 13.50
C LEU A 73 -23.96 18.21 12.35
N ALA A 74 -25.27 18.07 12.62
CA ALA A 74 -26.26 17.80 11.58
C ALA A 74 -26.31 18.93 10.54
N ALA A 75 -26.22 20.19 11.00
CA ALA A 75 -26.14 21.34 10.12
C ALA A 75 -24.85 21.31 9.26
N VAL A 76 -23.68 21.11 9.88
CA VAL A 76 -22.38 21.03 9.19
C VAL A 76 -22.35 19.92 8.13
N MET A 77 -22.95 18.76 8.43
CA MET A 77 -23.04 17.64 7.49
C MET A 77 -24.16 17.77 6.46
N GLY A 78 -25.00 18.81 6.54
CA GLY A 78 -26.13 19.04 5.61
C GLY A 78 -27.23 17.98 5.70
N ILE A 79 -27.44 17.37 6.88
CA ILE A 79 -28.44 16.31 7.10
C ILE A 79 -29.44 16.71 8.21
N LYS A 80 -30.64 16.10 8.18
CA LYS A 80 -31.62 16.30 9.25
C LYS A 80 -31.16 15.62 10.54
N LEU A 81 -31.49 16.20 11.70
CA LEU A 81 -31.16 15.64 13.01
C LEU A 81 -31.69 14.19 13.18
N ASN A 82 -32.86 13.88 12.63
CA ASN A 82 -33.41 12.52 12.65
C ASN A 82 -32.54 11.54 11.87
N THR A 83 -32.03 11.94 10.70
CA THR A 83 -31.10 11.13 9.90
C THR A 83 -29.80 10.89 10.66
N LEU A 84 -29.26 11.90 11.35
CA LEU A 84 -28.08 11.74 12.19
C LEU A 84 -28.33 10.72 13.31
N ASN A 85 -29.46 10.80 14.01
CA ASN A 85 -29.81 9.86 15.07
C ASN A 85 -29.96 8.42 14.54
N VAL A 86 -30.59 8.24 13.37
CA VAL A 86 -30.72 6.93 12.71
C VAL A 86 -29.34 6.39 12.34
N ASN A 87 -28.48 7.18 11.71
CA ASN A 87 -27.12 6.77 11.35
C ASN A 87 -26.30 6.33 12.58
N LEU A 88 -26.37 7.09 13.68
CA LEU A 88 -25.66 6.73 14.91
C LEU A 88 -26.15 5.38 15.46
N LYS A 89 -27.46 5.14 15.46
CA LYS A 89 -28.05 3.89 15.92
C LYS A 89 -27.69 2.71 15.01
N ASP A 90 -27.92 2.85 13.70
CA ASP A 90 -27.78 1.77 12.72
C ASP A 90 -26.32 1.36 12.50
N LEU A 91 -25.39 2.31 12.69
CA LEU A 91 -23.95 2.06 12.60
C LEU A 91 -23.33 1.69 13.98
N HIS A 92 -24.17 1.31 14.94
CA HIS A 92 -23.77 0.80 16.25
C HIS A 92 -22.91 1.76 17.09
N PHE A 93 -23.14 3.07 16.99
CA PHE A 93 -22.60 4.03 17.95
C PHE A 93 -23.37 3.96 19.26
N GLN A 94 -22.64 3.73 20.35
CA GLN A 94 -23.18 3.58 21.70
C GLN A 94 -23.05 4.90 22.45
N GLN A 95 -24.20 5.47 22.81
CA GLN A 95 -24.24 6.67 23.63
C GLN A 95 -23.82 6.33 25.07
N GLN A 96 -22.76 6.97 25.56
CA GLN A 96 -22.22 6.78 26.91
C GLN A 96 -22.82 7.78 27.91
N GLN A 97 -23.20 8.97 27.42
CA GLN A 97 -23.74 10.04 28.25
C GLN A 97 -24.98 10.66 27.59
N HIS A 98 -26.05 10.82 28.37
CA HIS A 98 -27.22 11.62 28.00
C HIS A 98 -26.84 13.10 27.77
N ASN A 99 -27.70 13.82 27.05
CA ASN A 99 -27.44 15.20 26.67
C ASN A 99 -27.18 16.07 27.91
N LYS A 100 -25.99 16.69 27.96
CA LYS A 100 -25.61 17.72 28.91
C LYS A 100 -25.13 18.93 28.13
N ASP A 101 -25.79 20.07 28.30
CA ASP A 101 -25.45 21.35 27.65
C ASP A 101 -25.37 21.27 26.11
N GLY A 102 -26.22 20.46 25.49
CA GLY A 102 -26.24 20.23 24.04
C GLY A 102 -25.25 19.17 23.56
N TRP A 103 -24.38 18.67 24.42
CA TRP A 103 -23.36 17.66 24.12
C TRP A 103 -23.79 16.26 24.58
N THR A 104 -23.48 15.28 23.74
CA THR A 104 -23.71 13.85 24.01
C THR A 104 -22.41 13.09 23.79
N ARG A 105 -22.10 12.08 24.60
CA ARG A 105 -20.89 11.27 24.43
C ARG A 105 -21.18 9.93 23.79
N TRP A 106 -20.29 9.51 22.92
CA TRP A 106 -20.46 8.34 22.07
C TRP A 106 -19.15 7.56 21.98
N ARG A 107 -19.30 6.25 21.87
CA ARG A 107 -18.22 5.30 21.59
C ARG A 107 -18.72 4.32 20.55
N LYS A 108 -17.85 3.86 19.66
CA LYS A 108 -18.14 2.74 18.78
C LYS A 108 -16.93 1.82 18.75
N VAL A 109 -17.16 0.52 18.81
CA VAL A 109 -16.08 -0.48 18.78
C VAL A 109 -15.36 -0.36 17.44
N GLY A 110 -14.05 -0.13 17.49
CA GLY A 110 -13.28 0.17 16.29
C GLY A 110 -13.77 1.46 15.62
N PHE A 111 -14.03 2.51 16.41
CA PHE A 111 -14.07 3.91 15.99
C PHE A 111 -13.25 4.77 16.97
N THR A 112 -11.95 4.92 16.71
CA THR A 112 -10.98 5.61 17.57
C THR A 112 -10.34 6.81 16.88
N ARG A 113 -9.71 7.70 17.64
CA ARG A 113 -9.00 8.88 17.12
C ARG A 113 -7.93 8.51 16.11
N SER A 114 -7.24 7.40 16.33
CA SER A 114 -6.21 6.83 15.46
C SER A 114 -6.73 6.09 14.21
N GLN A 115 -8.03 5.82 14.09
CA GLN A 115 -8.56 5.07 12.95
C GLN A 115 -8.89 5.94 11.73
N ILE A 116 -7.94 6.05 10.81
CA ILE A 116 -8.27 6.52 9.46
C ILE A 116 -9.28 5.53 8.84
N SER A 117 -10.36 6.09 8.30
CA SER A 117 -11.58 5.40 7.87
C SER A 117 -11.37 4.20 6.94
N ASP A 118 -11.42 2.98 7.48
CA ASP A 118 -11.64 1.76 6.70
C ASP A 118 -12.83 0.98 7.28
N SER A 119 -13.94 0.97 6.52
CA SER A 119 -15.19 0.33 6.94
C SER A 119 -15.28 -1.14 6.52
N GLN A 120 -14.88 -2.00 7.46
CA GLN A 120 -15.52 -3.25 7.98
C GLN A 120 -15.87 -4.43 7.04
N GLN A 121 -15.44 -5.63 7.48
CA GLN A 121 -16.33 -6.74 7.89
C GLN A 121 -15.64 -7.66 8.95
N ILE A 122 -16.43 -8.24 9.86
CA ILE A 122 -16.14 -9.04 11.09
C ILE A 122 -17.00 -10.35 10.99
N PRO A 123 -16.87 -11.49 11.75
CA PRO A 123 -15.95 -11.94 12.84
C PRO A 123 -15.31 -13.35 12.68
N GLN A 124 -14.26 -13.66 13.47
CA GLN A 124 -14.31 -14.74 14.49
C GLN A 124 -13.12 -14.76 15.49
N SER A 125 -13.49 -14.72 16.77
CA SER A 125 -12.90 -15.28 18.00
C SER A 125 -11.39 -15.16 18.38
N ARG A 126 -11.21 -14.51 19.54
CA ARG A 126 -10.31 -14.80 20.68
C ARG A 126 -8.82 -14.36 20.65
N LYS A 127 -8.56 -13.37 21.53
CA LYS A 127 -7.36 -13.11 22.37
C LYS A 127 -5.99 -12.91 21.68
N LYS A 128 -5.50 -11.66 21.64
CA LYS A 128 -4.41 -11.12 22.51
C LYS A 128 -4.07 -9.67 22.12
N ILE A 129 -3.70 -8.91 23.14
CA ILE A 129 -3.08 -7.58 23.15
C ILE A 129 -2.17 -7.36 21.93
N MET A 130 -2.39 -6.32 21.11
CA MET A 130 -1.36 -5.83 20.20
C MET A 130 -1.50 -4.35 19.86
N ARG A 131 -0.35 -3.69 19.95
CA ARG A 131 -0.03 -2.27 19.79
C ARG A 131 -0.50 -1.71 18.44
N GLU A 132 -0.76 -0.40 18.45
CA GLU A 132 -0.83 0.51 17.30
C GLU A 132 0.07 0.03 16.15
N THR A 133 -0.55 -0.28 15.00
CA THR A 133 0.17 -0.70 13.79
C THR A 133 -0.25 0.22 12.65
N ALA A 134 0.72 0.97 12.12
CA ALA A 134 0.57 1.59 10.81
C ALA A 134 0.07 0.55 9.81
N THR A 135 -0.95 0.88 9.02
CA THR A 135 -1.51 -0.05 8.03
C THR A 135 -0.55 -0.12 6.85
N PHE A 136 0.34 -1.11 6.89
CA PHE A 136 1.29 -1.45 5.83
C PHE A 136 0.61 -2.19 4.66
N ASN A 137 -0.56 -1.73 4.22
CA ASN A 137 -1.33 -2.37 3.17
C ASN A 137 -0.62 -2.23 1.82
N LEU A 138 -0.67 -3.29 1.01
CA LEU A 138 -0.04 -3.36 -0.30
C LEU A 138 -1.10 -3.52 -1.38
N PRO A 139 -1.07 -2.73 -2.48
CA PRO A 139 -2.08 -2.76 -3.52
C PRO A 139 -1.85 -3.86 -4.58
N PHE A 140 -1.06 -4.88 -4.26
CA PHE A 140 -0.70 -5.98 -5.16
C PHE A 140 -0.80 -7.31 -4.42
N SER A 141 -0.81 -8.40 -5.17
CA SER A 141 -0.81 -9.79 -4.70
C SER A 141 0.50 -10.50 -5.06
N LEU A 142 0.68 -11.73 -4.59
CA LEU A 142 1.81 -12.58 -4.95
C LEU A 142 1.42 -13.74 -5.88
N GLY A 143 0.49 -13.48 -6.81
CA GLY A 143 0.03 -14.42 -7.81
C GLY A 143 -0.53 -15.72 -7.21
N PRO A 144 0.01 -16.89 -7.57
CA PRO A 144 -0.50 -18.20 -7.13
C PRO A 144 -0.23 -18.52 -5.64
N LEU A 145 0.47 -17.66 -4.90
CA LEU A 145 0.77 -17.88 -3.49
C LEU A 145 -0.45 -17.57 -2.60
N VAL A 146 -0.70 -18.44 -1.62
CA VAL A 146 -1.86 -18.33 -0.71
C VAL A 146 -1.78 -17.10 0.21
N ASP A 147 -2.94 -16.61 0.66
CA ASP A 147 -3.04 -15.41 1.51
C ASP A 147 -2.19 -15.46 2.79
N SER A 148 -2.06 -16.63 3.41
CA SER A 148 -1.21 -16.78 4.60
C SER A 148 0.27 -16.49 4.32
N PHE A 149 0.72 -16.86 3.12
CA PHE A 149 2.07 -16.55 2.63
C PHE A 149 2.22 -15.05 2.40
N PHE A 150 1.20 -14.40 1.80
CA PHE A 150 1.19 -12.95 1.60
C PHE A 150 1.29 -12.18 2.94
N GLN A 151 0.57 -12.62 3.96
CA GLN A 151 0.64 -12.02 5.30
C GLN A 151 2.02 -12.19 5.94
N GLU A 152 2.71 -13.30 5.70
CA GLU A 152 4.07 -13.52 6.18
C GLU A 152 5.08 -12.66 5.44
N PHE A 153 4.96 -12.57 4.12
CA PHE A 153 5.71 -11.64 3.29
C PHE A 153 5.57 -10.19 3.76
N GLN A 154 4.34 -9.75 4.01
CA GLN A 154 4.06 -8.41 4.51
C GLN A 154 4.73 -8.18 5.87
N ARG A 155 4.67 -9.16 6.79
CA ARG A 155 5.37 -9.09 8.09
C ARG A 155 6.87 -8.94 7.93
N THR A 156 7.49 -9.71 7.03
CA THR A 156 8.92 -9.60 6.70
C THR A 156 9.26 -8.22 6.15
N CYS A 157 8.45 -7.69 5.22
CA CYS A 157 8.62 -6.34 4.69
C CYS A 157 8.53 -5.28 5.79
N VAL A 158 7.53 -5.34 6.67
CA VAL A 158 7.38 -4.40 7.79
C VAL A 158 8.59 -4.43 8.72
N HIS A 159 9.09 -5.62 9.03
CA HIS A 159 10.26 -5.77 9.88
C HIS A 159 11.50 -5.15 9.23
N THR A 160 11.79 -5.50 7.97
CA THR A 160 12.93 -4.96 7.24
C THR A 160 12.82 -3.46 7.01
N TRP A 161 11.63 -2.93 6.74
CA TRP A 161 11.39 -1.50 6.62
C TRP A 161 11.75 -0.74 7.90
N LYS A 162 11.35 -1.27 9.05
CA LYS A 162 11.70 -0.69 10.36
C LYS A 162 13.21 -0.69 10.60
N GLU A 163 13.90 -1.76 10.23
CA GLU A 163 15.36 -1.84 10.35
C GLU A 163 16.06 -0.81 9.43
N LEU A 164 15.58 -0.63 8.21
CA LEU A 164 16.18 0.28 7.24
C LEU A 164 15.90 1.76 7.56
N THR A 165 14.74 2.08 8.11
CA THR A 165 14.31 3.48 8.27
C THR A 165 14.27 3.96 9.72
N GLY A 166 14.26 3.04 10.68
CA GLY A 166 13.96 3.35 12.09
C GLY A 166 12.49 3.74 12.33
N LEU A 167 11.65 3.76 11.29
CA LEU A 167 10.26 4.20 11.39
C LEU A 167 9.35 3.03 11.75
N ASN A 168 8.50 3.23 12.77
CA ASN A 168 7.42 2.30 13.10
C ASN A 168 6.17 2.47 12.21
N THR A 169 6.27 3.29 11.15
CA THR A 169 5.17 3.66 10.27
C THR A 169 5.55 3.44 8.80
N ASN A 170 4.56 3.48 7.91
CA ASN A 170 4.75 3.41 6.46
C ASN A 170 5.08 4.78 5.81
N ARG A 171 5.43 5.80 6.62
CA ARG A 171 5.80 7.13 6.12
C ARG A 171 6.99 7.04 5.18
N SER A 172 6.96 7.82 4.10
CA SER A 172 8.05 7.88 3.15
C SER A 172 9.36 8.35 3.79
N PHE A 173 10.47 7.83 3.29
CA PHE A 173 11.83 8.09 3.77
C PHE A 173 12.66 8.70 2.65
N THR A 174 13.70 9.46 2.98
CA THR A 174 14.58 10.07 1.97
C THR A 174 15.26 9.01 1.13
N SER A 175 15.18 9.12 -0.20
CA SER A 175 15.71 8.10 -1.10
C SER A 175 17.20 7.88 -0.92
N SER A 176 17.97 8.95 -0.71
CA SER A 176 19.43 8.86 -0.50
C SER A 176 19.78 8.01 0.72
N SER A 177 19.19 8.31 1.87
CA SER A 177 19.43 7.57 3.12
C SER A 177 18.89 6.15 3.05
N PHE A 178 17.69 5.95 2.46
CA PHE A 178 17.13 4.62 2.25
C PHE A 178 18.07 3.75 1.43
N LEU A 179 18.53 4.24 0.26
CA LEU A 179 19.37 3.48 -0.66
C LEU A 179 20.73 3.14 -0.05
N GLN A 180 21.30 4.01 0.78
CA GLN A 180 22.52 3.73 1.54
C GLN A 180 22.29 2.58 2.54
N HIS A 181 21.24 2.67 3.36
CA HIS A 181 20.93 1.60 4.32
C HIS A 181 20.59 0.27 3.62
N ALA A 182 19.86 0.32 2.51
CA ALA A 182 19.52 -0.85 1.71
C ALA A 182 20.77 -1.49 1.09
N ALA A 183 21.68 -0.69 0.53
CA ALA A 183 22.94 -1.19 -0.01
C ALA A 183 23.80 -1.84 1.08
N ALA A 184 23.94 -1.21 2.24
CA ALA A 184 24.67 -1.77 3.37
C ALA A 184 24.05 -3.08 3.88
N LYS A 185 22.71 -3.18 3.90
CA LYS A 185 21.99 -4.37 4.40
C LYS A 185 21.97 -5.53 3.40
N PHE A 186 21.77 -5.26 2.11
CA PHE A 186 21.50 -6.30 1.10
C PHE A 186 22.71 -6.70 0.26
N LYS A 187 23.84 -5.99 0.36
CA LYS A 187 25.05 -6.34 -0.38
C LYS A 187 25.57 -7.73 0.02
N ILE A 188 26.20 -8.40 -0.95
CA ILE A 188 26.98 -9.61 -0.69
C ILE A 188 28.30 -9.21 0.01
N PRO A 189 28.89 -10.03 0.90
CA PRO A 189 30.08 -9.65 1.67
C PRO A 189 31.22 -9.03 0.87
N GLU A 190 31.59 -9.59 -0.30
CA GLU A 190 32.66 -9.05 -1.16
C GLU A 190 32.20 -7.96 -2.14
N GLN A 191 30.91 -7.64 -2.22
CA GLN A 191 30.39 -6.68 -3.19
C GLN A 191 30.72 -5.24 -2.79
N ASN A 192 31.15 -4.45 -3.77
CA ASN A 192 31.34 -3.01 -3.60
C ASN A 192 30.00 -2.32 -3.30
N GLU A 193 29.94 -1.52 -2.25
CA GLU A 193 28.72 -0.85 -1.80
C GLU A 193 28.14 0.12 -2.83
N LYS A 194 28.99 0.83 -3.58
CA LYS A 194 28.55 1.74 -4.65
C LYS A 194 27.87 0.98 -5.79
N GLN A 195 28.38 -0.21 -6.11
CA GLN A 195 27.75 -1.09 -7.10
C GLN A 195 26.39 -1.60 -6.59
N ALA A 196 26.32 -2.07 -5.35
CA ALA A 196 25.06 -2.50 -4.73
C ALA A 196 24.02 -1.37 -4.72
N LEU A 197 24.42 -0.16 -4.33
CA LEU A 197 23.57 1.03 -4.35
C LEU A 197 23.03 1.33 -5.74
N ASN A 198 23.89 1.29 -6.77
CA ASN A 198 23.46 1.55 -8.14
C ASN A 198 22.43 0.53 -8.64
N ILE A 199 22.63 -0.75 -8.33
CA ILE A 199 21.70 -1.84 -8.67
C ILE A 199 20.35 -1.66 -7.95
N ILE A 200 20.37 -1.44 -6.63
CA ILE A 200 19.12 -1.25 -5.87
C ILE A 200 18.37 -0.02 -6.35
N LYS A 201 19.10 1.07 -6.65
CA LYS A 201 18.52 2.31 -7.17
C LYS A 201 17.84 2.11 -8.53
N SER A 202 18.46 1.39 -9.46
CA SER A 202 17.87 1.17 -10.79
C SER A 202 16.59 0.34 -10.74
N ILE A 203 16.38 -0.44 -9.67
CA ILE A 203 15.19 -1.27 -9.48
C ILE A 203 14.11 -0.52 -8.68
N ILE A 204 14.44 0.03 -7.51
CA ILE A 204 13.44 0.67 -6.62
C ILE A 204 13.05 2.08 -7.11
N ALA A 205 14.00 2.84 -7.65
CA ALA A 205 13.84 4.26 -7.94
C ALA A 205 14.40 4.63 -9.33
N PRO A 206 13.93 3.98 -10.42
CA PRO A 206 14.47 4.19 -11.77
C PRO A 206 14.33 5.62 -12.28
N HIS A 207 13.32 6.37 -11.83
CA HIS A 207 13.04 7.75 -12.25
C HIS A 207 13.55 8.83 -11.31
N HIS A 208 14.52 8.53 -10.43
CA HIS A 208 15.04 9.47 -9.43
C HIS A 208 13.93 10.13 -8.59
N VAL A 209 13.38 9.37 -7.65
CA VAL A 209 12.44 9.91 -6.66
C VAL A 209 13.17 10.51 -5.46
N GLU A 210 12.63 11.58 -4.86
CA GLU A 210 13.18 12.17 -3.64
C GLU A 210 12.86 11.36 -2.37
N LEU A 211 11.70 10.69 -2.39
CA LEU A 211 11.21 9.89 -1.27
C LEU A 211 10.87 8.48 -1.74
N ILE A 212 11.22 7.49 -0.92
CA ILE A 212 10.82 6.08 -1.07
C ILE A 212 9.74 5.79 -0.04
N ASN A 213 8.61 5.26 -0.48
CA ASN A 213 7.53 4.80 0.42
C ASN A 213 7.63 3.27 0.66
N PHE A 214 6.84 2.79 1.61
CA PHE A 214 6.82 1.36 1.94
C PHE A 214 6.40 0.47 0.77
N GLU A 215 5.47 0.93 -0.07
CA GLU A 215 5.00 0.16 -1.23
C GLU A 215 6.13 -0.09 -2.22
N MET A 216 6.90 0.94 -2.58
CA MET A 216 8.05 0.82 -3.50
C MET A 216 9.06 -0.20 -2.98
N PHE A 217 9.36 -0.15 -1.68
CA PHE A 217 10.22 -1.14 -1.04
C PHE A 217 9.61 -2.56 -1.06
N ALA A 218 8.34 -2.70 -0.72
CA ALA A 218 7.67 -3.99 -0.74
C ALA A 218 7.60 -4.58 -2.16
N ARG A 219 7.42 -3.75 -3.19
CA ARG A 219 7.47 -4.21 -4.57
C ARG A 219 8.84 -4.82 -4.91
N PHE A 220 9.92 -4.16 -4.50
CA PHE A 220 11.27 -4.70 -4.61
C PHE A 220 11.46 -6.02 -3.88
N MET A 221 10.92 -6.14 -2.66
CA MET A 221 10.95 -7.40 -1.92
C MET A 221 10.10 -8.49 -2.56
N ALA A 222 9.01 -8.17 -3.25
CA ALA A 222 8.24 -9.17 -4.00
C ALA A 222 9.03 -9.69 -5.22
N MET A 223 9.76 -8.82 -5.91
CA MET A 223 10.60 -9.21 -7.04
C MET A 223 11.78 -10.10 -6.61
N PHE A 224 12.43 -9.80 -5.49
CA PHE A 224 13.75 -10.37 -5.16
C PHE A 224 13.95 -10.85 -3.72
N GLY A 225 12.95 -10.76 -2.85
CA GLY A 225 13.04 -11.22 -1.47
C GLY A 225 13.42 -12.70 -1.36
N PRO A 226 13.91 -13.16 -0.20
CA PRO A 226 13.92 -12.47 1.10
C PRO A 226 15.20 -11.64 1.34
N PRO A 227 15.23 -10.76 2.38
CA PRO A 227 16.31 -9.79 2.64
C PRO A 227 17.74 -10.35 2.57
N GLN A 228 17.91 -11.59 3.04
CA GLN A 228 19.20 -12.26 3.21
C GLN A 228 19.86 -12.60 1.88
N THR A 229 19.06 -12.83 0.83
CA THR A 229 19.55 -13.29 -0.48
C THR A 229 19.07 -12.44 -1.65
N VAL A 230 18.61 -11.20 -1.38
CA VAL A 230 18.07 -10.30 -2.39
C VAL A 230 19.05 -10.10 -3.54
N MET A 231 20.30 -9.76 -3.22
CA MET A 231 21.29 -9.44 -4.25
C MET A 231 21.68 -10.66 -5.08
N GLN A 232 21.73 -11.85 -4.49
CA GLN A 232 21.98 -13.10 -5.21
C GLN A 232 20.87 -13.38 -6.24
N LYS A 233 19.60 -13.13 -5.88
CA LYS A 233 18.47 -13.29 -6.82
C LYS A 233 18.51 -12.24 -7.94
N ILE A 234 18.86 -11.00 -7.63
CA ILE A 234 19.03 -9.93 -8.62
C ILE A 234 20.13 -10.32 -9.61
N THR A 235 21.33 -10.67 -9.11
CA THR A 235 22.45 -11.09 -9.96
C THR A 235 22.07 -12.29 -10.82
N SER A 236 21.42 -13.31 -10.24
CA SER A 236 20.98 -14.49 -10.99
C SER A 236 20.03 -14.14 -12.13
N LEU A 237 19.07 -13.22 -11.93
CA LEU A 237 18.17 -12.79 -12.99
C LEU A 237 18.90 -11.97 -14.07
N LEU A 238 19.74 -11.00 -13.66
CA LEU A 238 20.47 -10.14 -14.60
C LEU A 238 21.43 -10.95 -15.48
N GLU A 239 22.23 -11.83 -14.90
CA GLU A 239 23.15 -12.70 -15.64
C GLU A 239 22.40 -13.65 -16.59
N SER A 240 21.25 -14.18 -16.14
CA SER A 240 20.40 -15.01 -17.01
C SER A 240 19.82 -14.19 -18.16
N SER A 241 19.38 -12.97 -17.89
CA SER A 241 18.84 -12.05 -18.90
C SER A 241 19.86 -11.72 -19.98
N GLU A 242 21.09 -11.37 -19.60
CA GLU A 242 22.19 -11.05 -20.52
C GLU A 242 22.61 -12.27 -21.36
N ARG A 243 22.61 -13.46 -20.75
CA ARG A 243 22.97 -14.71 -21.45
C ARG A 243 21.92 -15.13 -22.47
N GLU A 244 20.64 -15.02 -22.12
CA GLU A 244 19.56 -15.40 -23.03
C GLU A 244 19.50 -14.46 -24.24
N LYS A 245 19.79 -13.18 -24.05
CA LYS A 245 19.78 -12.19 -25.13
C LYS A 245 20.69 -11.00 -24.83
N PRO A 246 21.61 -10.61 -25.75
CA PRO A 246 22.47 -9.45 -25.56
C PRO A 246 21.73 -8.11 -25.50
N GLU A 247 20.62 -7.95 -26.24
CA GLU A 247 19.84 -6.72 -26.17
C GLU A 247 18.99 -6.65 -24.88
N PRO A 248 18.93 -5.48 -24.21
CA PRO A 248 18.13 -5.31 -23.00
C PRO A 248 16.65 -5.59 -23.27
N TRP A 249 16.10 -6.60 -22.61
CA TRP A 249 14.69 -6.95 -22.66
C TRP A 249 14.03 -6.89 -21.27
N LEU A 250 14.80 -7.05 -20.19
CA LEU A 250 14.30 -6.93 -18.82
C LEU A 250 14.16 -5.46 -18.41
N LEU A 251 12.97 -5.09 -17.96
CA LEU A 251 12.57 -3.74 -17.57
C LEU A 251 12.08 -3.73 -16.11
N PHE A 252 12.51 -2.74 -15.34
CA PHE A 252 12.06 -2.51 -13.96
C PHE A 252 11.08 -1.34 -13.83
N SER A 253 10.89 -0.57 -14.90
CA SER A 253 9.85 0.43 -15.00
C SER A 253 9.26 0.46 -16.39
N LYS A 254 8.01 0.91 -16.47
CA LYS A 254 7.28 1.06 -17.71
C LYS A 254 7.86 2.22 -18.53
N PRO A 255 8.43 1.98 -19.73
CA PRO A 255 8.86 3.06 -20.62
C PRO A 255 7.66 3.79 -21.24
N GLU A 256 7.90 4.95 -21.85
CA GLU A 256 6.87 5.72 -22.56
C GLU A 256 6.24 4.93 -23.72
N SER A 257 7.07 4.13 -24.42
CA SER A 257 6.64 3.21 -25.46
C SER A 257 7.11 1.80 -25.13
N MET A 258 6.18 0.86 -25.11
CA MET A 258 6.49 -0.55 -24.82
C MET A 258 7.19 -1.18 -26.03
N PRO A 259 8.40 -1.75 -25.84
CA PRO A 259 9.04 -2.51 -26.91
C PRO A 259 8.25 -3.79 -27.23
N GLN A 260 8.45 -4.33 -28.42
CA GLN A 260 7.75 -5.54 -28.86
C GLN A 260 8.15 -6.78 -28.04
N ASN A 261 9.40 -6.80 -27.58
CA ASN A 261 10.04 -7.88 -26.86
C ASN A 261 10.53 -7.36 -25.50
N TYR A 262 9.96 -7.85 -24.40
CA TYR A 262 10.33 -7.40 -23.06
C TYR A 262 10.00 -8.43 -21.98
N GLY A 263 10.61 -8.24 -20.82
CA GLY A 263 10.26 -8.85 -19.56
C GLY A 263 10.05 -7.76 -18.53
N MET A 264 8.96 -7.78 -17.78
CA MET A 264 8.68 -6.79 -16.75
C MET A 264 7.89 -7.46 -15.63
N PHE A 265 8.10 -7.02 -14.40
CA PHE A 265 7.29 -7.50 -13.28
C PHE A 265 5.88 -6.91 -13.35
N ASP A 266 4.87 -7.75 -13.13
CA ASP A 266 3.46 -7.35 -13.19
C ASP A 266 3.10 -6.37 -12.07
N GLU A 267 2.32 -5.33 -12.38
CA GLU A 267 1.98 -4.28 -11.41
C GLU A 267 1.00 -4.75 -10.31
N ASN A 268 0.21 -5.81 -10.58
CA ASN A 268 -0.77 -6.40 -9.67
C ASN A 268 -0.28 -7.70 -9.04
N GLU A 269 0.65 -8.40 -9.69
CA GLU A 269 1.34 -9.60 -9.20
C GLU A 269 2.85 -9.35 -9.16
N GLN A 270 3.32 -8.63 -8.15
CA GLN A 270 4.66 -8.04 -8.19
C GLN A 270 5.83 -9.04 -8.13
N ASN A 271 5.57 -10.30 -7.77
CA ASN A 271 6.53 -11.39 -7.88
C ASN A 271 6.52 -12.10 -9.24
N CYS A 272 5.57 -11.79 -10.12
CA CYS A 272 5.47 -12.36 -11.47
C CYS A 272 6.33 -11.56 -12.45
N LEU A 273 7.35 -12.19 -13.01
CA LEU A 273 8.02 -11.72 -14.22
C LEU A 273 7.19 -12.15 -15.43
N PHE A 274 6.55 -11.18 -16.09
CA PHE A 274 5.86 -11.38 -17.36
C PHE A 274 6.81 -11.11 -18.51
N ILE A 275 6.96 -12.08 -19.42
CA ILE A 275 7.84 -11.99 -20.58
C ILE A 275 7.00 -12.09 -21.85
N LYS A 276 7.11 -11.09 -22.71
CA LYS A 276 6.53 -11.07 -24.04
C LYS A 276 7.65 -11.09 -25.07
N MET A 277 7.75 -12.16 -25.84
CA MET A 277 8.84 -12.37 -26.78
C MET A 277 8.33 -13.02 -28.06
N TYR A 278 8.48 -12.33 -29.20
CA TYR A 278 8.05 -12.79 -30.53
C TYR A 278 6.60 -13.28 -30.59
N GLY A 279 5.70 -12.67 -29.81
CA GLY A 279 4.29 -13.04 -29.72
C GLY A 279 3.97 -14.17 -28.74
N THR A 280 4.98 -14.76 -28.09
CA THR A 280 4.80 -15.69 -26.98
C THR A 280 4.78 -14.92 -25.66
N GLU A 281 3.89 -15.31 -24.77
CA GLU A 281 3.78 -14.75 -23.43
C GLU A 281 4.11 -15.84 -22.40
N ILE A 282 4.96 -15.51 -21.44
CA ILE A 282 5.47 -16.42 -20.41
C ILE A 282 5.33 -15.72 -19.06
N LYS A 283 4.87 -16.44 -18.04
CA LYS A 283 4.82 -15.95 -16.66
C LYS A 283 5.67 -16.82 -15.75
N VAL A 284 6.45 -16.17 -14.89
CA VAL A 284 7.33 -16.85 -13.94
C VAL A 284 7.32 -16.10 -12.63
N TRP A 285 7.10 -16.79 -11.52
CA TRP A 285 6.98 -16.16 -10.20
C TRP A 285 8.22 -16.40 -9.35
N ASN A 286 8.73 -15.34 -8.72
CA ASN A 286 9.60 -15.46 -7.56
C ASN A 286 8.77 -15.87 -6.33
N ILE A 287 9.38 -16.63 -5.42
CA ILE A 287 8.84 -16.95 -4.10
C ILE A 287 9.61 -16.12 -3.05
N PRO A 288 9.06 -14.98 -2.59
CA PRO A 288 9.81 -13.96 -1.85
C PRO A 288 10.28 -14.33 -0.45
N LEU A 289 9.85 -15.46 0.10
CA LEU A 289 10.25 -15.92 1.44
C LEU A 289 11.30 -17.04 1.40
N ILE A 290 11.65 -17.56 0.23
CA ILE A 290 12.63 -18.66 0.08
C ILE A 290 14.00 -18.07 -0.26
N ASN A 291 15.02 -18.37 0.56
CA ASN A 291 16.39 -17.95 0.32
C ASN A 291 16.98 -18.60 -0.94
N SER A 292 17.85 -17.89 -1.65
CA SER A 292 18.46 -18.39 -2.89
C SER A 292 19.40 -19.60 -2.71
N ASN A 293 19.81 -19.91 -1.48
CA ASN A 293 20.77 -20.95 -1.13
C ASN A 293 20.13 -22.17 -0.43
N GLU A 294 18.84 -22.11 -0.09
CA GLU A 294 18.18 -23.11 0.77
C GLU A 294 16.97 -23.77 0.11
N GLY A 295 16.48 -23.27 -1.02
CA GLY A 295 15.34 -23.87 -1.69
C GLY A 295 15.05 -23.32 -3.08
N ASP A 296 14.06 -23.94 -3.72
CA ASP A 296 13.58 -23.56 -5.03
C ASP A 296 12.67 -22.32 -4.92
N TYR A 297 13.15 -21.20 -5.46
CA TYR A 297 12.49 -19.91 -5.30
C TYR A 297 11.84 -19.37 -6.58
N ILE A 298 11.92 -20.13 -7.68
CA ILE A 298 11.28 -19.80 -8.95
C ILE A 298 10.20 -20.82 -9.24
N MET A 299 9.05 -20.35 -9.70
CA MET A 299 7.91 -21.18 -10.08
C MET A 299 7.40 -20.78 -11.46
N ASP A 300 7.11 -21.76 -12.31
CA ASP A 300 6.51 -21.54 -13.63
C ASP A 300 4.97 -21.65 -13.61
N GLU A 301 4.34 -21.53 -14.78
CA GLU A 301 2.87 -21.59 -14.95
C GLU A 301 2.28 -22.97 -14.61
N ASP A 302 3.09 -24.03 -14.68
CA ASP A 302 2.69 -25.40 -14.34
C ASP A 302 2.92 -25.72 -12.85
N GLY A 303 3.43 -24.76 -12.08
CA GLY A 303 3.77 -24.93 -10.67
C GLY A 303 5.07 -25.71 -10.42
N ARG A 304 5.91 -25.89 -11.44
CA ARG A 304 7.23 -26.51 -11.27
C ARG A 304 8.19 -25.52 -10.63
N LEU A 305 9.02 -26.05 -9.75
CA LEU A 305 9.94 -25.26 -8.94
C LEU A 305 11.37 -25.35 -9.48
N PHE A 306 12.11 -24.25 -9.41
CA PHE A 306 13.51 -24.17 -9.82
C PHE A 306 14.35 -23.45 -8.76
N SER A 307 15.58 -23.94 -8.60
CA SER A 307 16.54 -23.43 -7.62
C SER A 307 17.06 -22.02 -7.91
N SER A 308 16.90 -21.54 -9.15
CA SER A 308 17.37 -20.22 -9.58
C SER A 308 16.77 -19.80 -10.92
N TRP A 309 16.86 -18.50 -11.23
CA TRP A 309 16.58 -17.99 -12.58
C TRP A 309 17.44 -18.68 -13.63
N ASP A 310 18.72 -18.92 -13.33
CA ASP A 310 19.64 -19.64 -14.22
C ASP A 310 19.13 -21.05 -14.56
N THR A 311 18.68 -21.79 -13.55
CA THR A 311 18.14 -23.14 -13.74
C THR A 311 16.83 -23.10 -14.52
N TYR A 312 15.96 -22.12 -14.26
CA TYR A 312 14.73 -21.93 -15.03
C TYR A 312 15.02 -21.69 -16.52
N PHE A 313 15.85 -20.70 -16.87
CA PHE A 313 16.14 -20.36 -18.27
C PHE A 313 16.93 -21.44 -19.02
N LYS A 314 17.72 -22.29 -18.33
CA LYS A 314 18.31 -23.49 -18.94
C LYS A 314 17.26 -24.50 -19.41
N HIS A 315 16.15 -24.63 -18.69
CA HIS A 315 15.05 -25.53 -19.06
C HIS A 315 14.03 -24.86 -19.98
N HIS A 316 13.88 -23.54 -19.88
CA HIS A 316 12.96 -22.72 -20.64
C HIS A 316 13.69 -21.55 -21.32
N PRO A 317 14.51 -21.81 -22.35
CA PRO A 317 15.19 -20.75 -23.09
C PRO A 317 14.18 -19.77 -23.70
N LEU A 318 14.57 -18.51 -23.85
CA LEU A 318 13.69 -17.51 -24.45
C LEU A 318 13.28 -17.89 -25.88
N PRO A 319 12.03 -17.58 -26.29
CA PRO A 319 11.59 -17.78 -27.66
C PRO A 319 12.53 -17.09 -28.65
N LYS A 320 12.82 -17.76 -29.76
CA LYS A 320 13.68 -17.22 -30.84
C LYS A 320 12.82 -16.67 -31.98
N PRO A 321 13.31 -15.65 -32.73
CA PRO A 321 12.59 -15.14 -33.89
C PRO A 321 12.39 -16.26 -34.90
N SER A 322 11.17 -16.43 -35.40
CA SER A 322 10.93 -17.34 -36.51
C SER A 322 11.53 -16.75 -37.80
N ASN A 323 12.02 -17.61 -38.72
CA ASN A 323 12.66 -17.18 -39.97
C ASN A 323 11.86 -16.18 -40.84
N LYS A 324 10.55 -16.00 -40.58
CA LYS A 324 9.70 -15.02 -41.26
C LYS A 324 9.84 -13.59 -40.73
N GLN A 325 10.27 -13.39 -39.48
CA GLN A 325 10.43 -12.05 -38.89
C GLN A 325 11.79 -11.40 -39.21
N LEU A 326 12.81 -12.19 -39.52
CA LEU A 326 14.13 -11.69 -39.93
C LEU A 326 14.10 -10.94 -41.27
N LEU A 327 13.16 -11.27 -42.17
CA LEU A 327 13.04 -10.64 -43.49
C LEU A 327 12.42 -9.23 -43.46
N ILE A 328 11.86 -8.79 -42.34
CA ILE A 328 11.19 -7.47 -42.23
C ILE A 328 12.16 -6.39 -41.74
N ILE A 329 13.31 -6.76 -41.18
CA ILE A 329 14.26 -5.81 -40.59
C ILE A 329 15.26 -5.27 -41.64
N ASP A 330 15.38 -5.93 -42.80
CA ASP A 330 16.25 -5.54 -43.92
C ASP A 330 15.51 -4.86 -45.10
N SER A 331 14.33 -4.26 -44.86
CA SER A 331 13.53 -3.55 -45.90
C SER A 331 13.38 -2.06 -45.66
#